data_AF-A0A938MH13-F1
#
_entry.id   AF-A0A938MH13-F1
#
_cell.length_a   1.000
_cell.length_b   1.000
_cell.length_c   1.000
_cell.angle_alpha   90.00
_cell.angle_beta   90.00
_cell.angle_gamma   90.00
#
_symmetry.space_group_name_H-M   'P 1'
#
loop_
_entity.id
_entity.type
_entity.pdbx_description
1 polymer ?
#
loop_
_entity_poly.entity_id
_entity_poly.type
_entity_poly.pdbx_seq_one_letter_code
_entity_poly.pdbx_strand_id
1 'polypeptide(L)' 'MAADEVRFGVVGLGMGASRCGTIVSTPGAKLVAVADLNPERGKKVSEKHKVDWHPEYERLLDRKDIDV' A
#
# COMPACT_ATOMS: atom_id res chain seq x y z
N MET A 1 3.05 8.31 24.64
CA MET A 1 3.25 8.79 23.25
C MET A 1 2.95 7.62 22.36
N ALA A 2 1.88 7.67 21.56
CA ALA A 2 1.71 6.67 20.51
C ALA A 2 2.89 6.85 19.55
N ALA A 3 3.67 5.79 19.32
CA ALA A 3 4.67 5.85 18.25
C ALA A 3 3.91 6.16 16.95
N ASP A 4 4.31 7.20 16.22
CA ASP A 4 3.73 7.50 14.91
C ASP A 4 3.75 6.24 14.04
N GLU A 5 2.58 5.86 13.50
CA GLU A 5 2.48 4.73 12.58
C GLU A 5 3.33 5.01 11.34
N VAL A 6 4.13 4.03 10.92
CA VAL A 6 4.87 4.10 9.66
C VAL A 6 3.89 3.77 8.52
N ARG A 7 3.79 4.68 7.56
CA ARG A 7 2.84 4.61 6.44
C ARG A 7 3.53 4.04 5.21
N PHE A 8 3.04 2.90 4.73
CA PHE A 8 3.63 2.15 3.64
C PHE A 8 2.86 2.34 2.33
N GLY A 9 3.62 2.50 1.24
CA GLY A 9 3.19 2.28 -0.13
C GLY A 9 3.74 0.96 -0.67
N VAL A 10 2.94 0.17 -1.38
CA VAL A 10 3.42 -1.08 -1.99
C VAL A 10 3.39 -0.99 -3.51
N VAL A 11 4.57 -1.00 -4.13
CA VAL A 11 4.74 -1.07 -5.59
C VAL A 11 4.96 -2.52 -6.03
N GLY A 12 4.08 -3.03 -6.87
CA GLY A 12 4.09 -4.40 -7.39
C GLY A 12 3.37 -5.40 -6.47
N LEU A 13 2.26 -5.94 -6.94
CA LEU A 13 1.33 -6.80 -6.21
C LEU A 13 1.41 -8.28 -6.60
N GLY A 14 2.45 -8.69 -7.33
CA GLY A 14 2.77 -10.12 -7.52
C GLY A 14 3.07 -10.78 -6.18
N MET A 15 4.25 -10.48 -5.61
CA MET A 15 4.61 -10.89 -4.24
C MET A 15 4.17 -9.87 -3.18
N GLY A 16 4.10 -8.58 -3.55
CA GLY A 16 3.77 -7.50 -2.62
C GLY A 16 2.35 -7.56 -2.05
N ALA A 17 1.42 -8.27 -2.68
CA ALA A 17 0.08 -8.48 -2.14
C ALA A 17 0.10 -9.19 -0.78
N SER A 18 1.05 -10.11 -0.54
CA SER A 18 1.22 -10.73 0.78
C SER A 18 1.74 -9.73 1.81
N ARG A 19 2.64 -8.82 1.41
CA ARG A 19 3.18 -7.76 2.28
C ARG A 19 2.11 -6.77 2.71
N CYS A 20 1.15 -6.45 1.85
CA CYS A 20 -0.01 -5.63 2.20
C CYS A 20 -0.75 -6.20 3.42
N GLY A 21 -0.95 -7.52 3.45
CA GLY A 21 -1.56 -8.21 4.59
C GLY A 21 -0.69 -8.13 5.86
N THR A 22 0.62 -8.30 5.74
CA THR A 22 1.54 -8.17 6.88
C THR A 22 1.52 -6.76 7.45
N ILE A 23 1.56 -5.72 6.61
CA ILE A 23 1.52 -4.32 7.03
C ILE A 23 0.25 -4.05 7.84
N VAL A 24 -0.92 -4.41 7.29
CA VAL A 24 -2.23 -4.16 7.95
C VAL A 24 -2.36 -4.86 9.30
N SER A 25 -1.72 -6.01 9.48
CA SER A 25 -1.75 -6.76 10.75
C SER A 25 -0.63 -6.37 11.72
N THR A 26 0.28 -5.48 11.35
CA THR A 26 1.44 -5.11 12.18
C THR A 26 1.13 -3.84 12.97
N PRO A 27 1.15 -3.88 14.31
CA PRO A 27 0.99 -2.69 15.14
C PRO A 27 2.05 -1.63 14.81
N GLY A 28 1.62 -0.39 14.61
CA GLY A 28 2.53 0.70 14.22
C GLY A 28 2.82 0.79 12.73
N ALA A 29 2.13 0.01 11.89
CA ALA A 29 2.24 0.09 10.43
C ALA A 29 0.87 0.31 9.79
N LYS A 30 0.83 1.16 8.76
CA LYS A 30 -0.37 1.47 7.99
C LYS A 30 -0.13 1.29 6.51
N LEU A 31 -0.98 0.53 5.82
CA LEU A 31 -0.98 0.51 4.36
C LEU A 31 -1.79 1.72 3.86
N VAL A 32 -1.18 2.56 3.03
CA VAL A 32 -1.81 3.80 2.54
C VAL A 32 -2.25 3.67 1.08
N ALA A 33 -1.39 3.14 0.23
CA ALA A 33 -1.69 2.96 -1.19
C ALA A 33 -0.88 1.82 -1.80
N VAL A 34 -1.33 1.34 -2.95
CA VAL A 34 -0.64 0.31 -3.74
C VAL A 34 -0.50 0.73 -5.20
N ALA A 35 0.52 0.23 -5.88
CA ALA A 35 0.68 0.39 -7.31
C ALA A 35 0.93 -0.94 -8.01
N ASP A 36 0.27 -1.16 -9.14
CA ASP A 36 0.53 -2.29 -10.03
C ASP A 36 -0.01 -1.99 -11.44
N LEU A 37 0.76 -2.35 -12.47
CA LEU A 37 0.35 -2.19 -13.87
C LEU A 37 -0.85 -3.07 -14.24
N ASN A 38 -1.05 -4.18 -13.53
CA ASN A 38 -2.19 -5.07 -13.71
C ASN A 38 -3.40 -4.55 -12.89
N PRO A 39 -4.47 -4.08 -13.55
CA PRO A 39 -5.62 -3.49 -12.88
C PRO A 39 -6.42 -4.49 -12.05
N GLU A 40 -6.42 -5.78 -12.42
CA GLU A 40 -7.13 -6.80 -11.66
C GLU A 40 -6.45 -7.05 -10.31
N ARG A 41 -5.11 -7.09 -10.29
CA ARG A 41 -4.33 -7.21 -9.04
C ARG A 41 -4.49 -5.97 -8.17
N GLY A 42 -4.37 -4.80 -8.79
CA GLY A 42 -4.58 -3.50 -8.15
C GLY A 42 -5.91 -3.42 -7.43
N LYS A 43 -7.02 -3.56 -8.19
CA LYS A 43 -8.39 -3.50 -7.67
C LYS A 43 -8.64 -4.52 -6.55
N LYS A 44 -8.22 -5.76 -6.74
CA LYS A 44 -8.39 -6.81 -5.73
C LYS A 44 -7.75 -6.45 -4.39
N VAL A 45 -6.54 -5.88 -4.40
CA VAL A 45 -5.83 -5.50 -3.17
C VAL A 45 -6.39 -4.21 -2.58
N SER A 46 -6.68 -3.20 -3.42
CA SER A 46 -7.27 -1.94 -2.96
C SER A 46 -8.63 -2.13 -2.31
N GLU A 47 -9.50 -2.97 -2.90
CA GLU A 47 -10.81 -3.27 -2.34
C GLU A 47 -10.70 -4.07 -1.03
N LYS A 48 -9.79 -5.06 -0.99
CA LYS A 48 -9.56 -5.90 0.19
C LYS A 48 -9.09 -5.09 1.39
N HIS A 49 -8.16 -4.15 1.17
CA HIS A 49 -7.54 -3.38 2.25
C HIS A 49 -8.11 -1.96 2.40
N LYS A 50 -9.04 -1.56 1.52
CA LYS A 50 -9.66 -0.23 1.47
C LYS A 50 -8.62 0.90 1.36
N VAL A 51 -7.70 0.73 0.41
CA VAL A 51 -6.60 1.67 0.13
C VAL A 51 -6.64 2.09 -1.34
N ASP A 52 -5.99 3.18 -1.68
CA ASP A 52 -5.94 3.62 -3.08
C ASP A 52 -5.04 2.71 -3.92
N TRP A 53 -5.40 2.51 -5.19
CA TRP A 53 -4.55 1.86 -6.18
C TRP A 53 -4.22 2.81 -7.33
N HIS A 54 -2.97 2.77 -7.79
CA HIS A 54 -2.49 3.50 -8.94
C HIS A 54 -1.81 2.57 -9.97
N PRO A 55 -2.04 2.75 -11.27
CA PRO A 55 -1.34 1.97 -12.29
C PRO A 55 0.13 2.40 -12.45
N GLU A 56 0.44 3.68 -12.24
CA GLU A 56 1.81 4.21 -12.24
C GLU A 56 2.33 4.37 -10.80
N TYR A 57 3.53 3.84 -10.52
CA TYR A 57 4.13 3.92 -9.18
C TYR A 57 4.57 5.34 -8.79
N GLU A 58 4.85 6.21 -9.77
CA GLU A 58 5.23 7.61 -9.54
C GLU A 58 4.17 8.35 -8.72
N ARG A 59 2.89 7.98 -8.88
CA ARG A 59 1.78 8.51 -8.07
C ARG A 59 1.92 8.20 -6.58
N LEU A 60 2.57 7.10 -6.20
CA LEU A 60 2.87 6.78 -4.80
C LEU A 60 4.05 7.59 -4.29
N LEU A 61 5.04 7.89 -5.15
CA LEU A 61 6.21 8.66 -4.74
C LEU A 61 5.88 10.14 -4.47
N ASP A 62 4.87 10.69 -5.15
CA ASP A 62 4.38 12.06 -4.91
C ASP A 62 3.54 12.20 -3.63
N ARG A 63 3.14 11.08 -3.01
CA ARG A 63 2.27 11.08 -1.83
C ARG A 63 3.05 11.42 -0.57
N LYS A 64 2.76 12.60 -0.01
CA LYS A 64 3.27 13.04 1.30
C LYS A 64 2.71 12.24 2.48
N ASP A 65 1.71 11.40 2.23
CA ASP A 65 1.12 10.51 3.22
C ASP A 65 1.75 9.11 3.27
N ILE A 66 2.86 8.90 2.56
CA ILE A 66 3.66 7.67 2.56
C ILE A 66 5.05 7.98 3.13
N ASP A 67 5.53 7.14 4.04
CA ASP A 67 6.86 7.23 4.65
C ASP A 67 7.88 6.32 3.95
N VAL A 68 7.43 5.18 3.40
CA VAL A 68 8.26 4.13 2.79
C VAL A 68 7.52 3.34 1.71
#